data_AF-A0A0T9U7A4-F1
#
_entry.id   AF-A0A0T9U7A4-F1
#
_cell.length_a   1.000
_cell.length_b   1.000
_cell.length_c   1.000
_cell.angle_alpha   90.00
_cell.angle_beta   90.00
_cell.angle_gamma   90.00
#
_symmetry.space_group_name_H-M   'P 1'
#
loop_
_entity.id
_entity.type
_entity.pdbx_description
1 polymer ?
#
loop_
_entity_poly.entity_id
_entity_poly.type
_entity_poly.pdbx_seq_one_letter_code
_entity_poly.pdbx_strand_id
1 'polypeptide(L)' 'MTPAFDSWMAFFMMGGYAFYVWLAVAVTVLSLLGLWVHTCWQHKQLLADIQRRQAREQRIRQAQLNQTNSDISLQEKQP' A
#
# COMPACT_ATOMS: atom_id res chain seq x y z
N MET A 1 42.32 31.23 2.96
CA MET A 1 42.14 29.81 2.58
C MET A 1 40.96 29.75 1.63
N THR A 2 41.19 29.44 0.36
CA THR A 2 40.18 29.44 -0.70
C THR A 2 39.41 28.12 -0.67
N PRO A 3 38.08 28.12 -0.49
CA PRO A 3 37.29 26.89 -0.57
C PRO A 3 37.33 26.35 -2.00
N ALA A 4 37.61 25.05 -2.15
CA ALA A 4 37.75 24.39 -3.46
C ALA A 4 36.40 24.10 -4.17
N PHE A 5 35.27 24.42 -3.52
CA PHE A 5 33.93 24.14 -4.03
C PHE A 5 32.97 25.23 -3.55
N ASP A 6 32.52 26.10 -4.46
CA ASP A 6 31.67 27.26 -4.15
C ASP A 6 30.18 26.94 -3.99
N SER A 7 29.72 25.73 -4.34
CA SER A 7 28.29 25.37 -4.18
C SER A 7 28.03 23.89 -4.42
N TRP A 8 27.01 23.33 -3.75
CA TRP A 8 26.40 22.03 -4.08
C TRP A 8 26.09 21.91 -5.57
N MET A 9 25.72 23.03 -6.19
CA MET A 9 25.41 23.15 -7.61
C MET A 9 26.66 23.01 -8.49
N ALA A 10 27.83 23.49 -8.07
CA ALA A 10 29.10 23.26 -8.76
C ALA A 10 29.51 21.77 -8.77
N PHE A 11 29.12 21.00 -7.75
CA PHE A 11 29.31 19.56 -7.71
C PHE A 11 28.41 18.82 -8.72
N PHE A 12 27.19 19.32 -8.94
CA PHE A 12 26.31 18.85 -10.00
C PHE A 12 26.70 19.36 -11.40
N MET A 13 27.41 20.49 -11.49
CA MET A 13 27.75 21.17 -12.74
C MET A 13 29.22 21.03 -13.17
N MET A 14 30.00 20.13 -12.55
CA MET A 14 31.32 19.72 -13.03
C MET A 14 31.20 18.83 -14.30
N GLY A 15 30.70 19.44 -15.39
CA GLY A 15 30.99 19.19 -16.80
C GLY A 15 30.77 17.81 -17.42
N GLY A 16 30.39 16.76 -16.67
CA GLY A 16 30.21 15.43 -17.26
C GLY A 16 29.89 14.28 -16.28
N TYR A 17 30.31 14.35 -15.01
CA TYR A 17 30.19 13.19 -14.09
C TYR A 17 28.87 13.12 -13.31
N ALA A 18 28.27 14.28 -13.02
CA ALA A 18 27.05 14.34 -12.22
C ALA A 18 25.87 13.61 -12.87
N PHE A 19 25.80 13.57 -14.21
CA PHE A 19 24.79 12.82 -14.95
C PHE A 19 24.88 11.32 -14.65
N TYR A 20 26.09 10.74 -14.67
CA TYR A 20 26.30 9.32 -14.36
C TYR A 20 25.95 8.98 -12.91
N VAL A 21 26.31 9.85 -11.96
CA VAL A 21 25.97 9.67 -10.54
C VAL A 21 24.46 9.71 -10.35
N TRP A 22 23.76 10.67 -10.96
CA TRP A 22 22.30 10.73 -10.91
C TRP A 22 21.64 9.52 -11.55
N LEU A 23 22.19 9.00 -12.65
CA LEU A 23 21.67 7.81 -13.32
C LEU A 23 21.86 6.56 -12.44
N ALA A 24 23.03 6.42 -11.80
CA ALA A 24 23.28 5.36 -10.84
C ALA A 24 22.33 5.46 -9.63
N VAL A 25 22.18 6.64 -9.03
CA VAL A 25 21.24 6.91 -7.94
C VAL A 25 19.81 6.60 -8.37
N ALA A 26 19.40 7.04 -9.55
CA ALA A 26 18.08 6.78 -10.10
C ALA A 26 17.83 5.28 -10.28
N VAL A 27 18.80 4.53 -10.82
CA VAL A 27 18.71 3.07 -10.96
C VAL A 27 18.62 2.38 -9.59
N THR A 28 19.44 2.79 -8.61
CA THR A 28 19.38 2.22 -7.25
C THR A 28 18.04 2.51 -6.58
N VAL A 29 17.58 3.77 -6.64
CA VAL A 29 16.28 4.18 -6.09
C VAL A 29 15.15 3.45 -6.79
N LEU A 30 15.19 3.29 -8.11
CA LEU A 30 14.20 2.56 -8.89
C LEU A 30 14.16 1.08 -8.50
N SER A 31 15.32 0.44 -8.30
CA SER A 31 15.42 -0.93 -7.83
C SER A 31 14.82 -1.08 -6.43
N LEU A 32 15.14 -0.16 -5.54
CA LEU A 32 14.61 -0.14 -4.18
C LEU A 32 13.10 0.10 -4.16
N LEU A 33 12.61 1.07 -4.96
CA LEU A 33 11.18 1.33 -5.13
C LEU A 33 10.47 0.13 -5.73
N GLY A 34 11.05 -0.52 -6.75
CA GLY A 34 10.47 -1.71 -7.36
C GLY A 34 10.25 -2.81 -6.33
N LEU A 35 11.26 -3.06 -5.49
CA LEU A 35 11.15 -4.04 -4.41
C LEU A 35 10.16 -3.60 -3.33
N TRP A 36 10.17 -2.32 -2.95
CA TRP A 36 9.30 -1.78 -1.92
C TRP A 36 7.84 -1.76 -2.35
N VAL A 37 7.57 -1.35 -3.60
CA VAL A 37 6.25 -1.44 -4.23
C VAL A 37 5.82 -2.90 -4.28
N HIS A 38 6.68 -3.83 -4.67
CA HIS A 38 6.35 -5.25 -4.69
C HIS A 38 5.97 -5.78 -3.29
N THR A 39 6.73 -5.41 -2.26
CA THR A 39 6.41 -5.73 -0.86
C THR A 39 5.10 -5.09 -0.39
N CYS A 40 4.89 -3.80 -0.67
CA CYS A 40 3.63 -3.14 -0.33
C CYS A 40 2.45 -3.72 -1.11
N TRP A 41 2.64 -4.14 -2.35
CA TRP A 41 1.61 -4.77 -3.17
C TRP A 41 1.21 -6.13 -2.60
N GLN A 42 2.17 -6.95 -2.14
CA GLN A 42 1.87 -8.21 -1.45
C GLN A 42 1.07 -7.96 -0.16
N HIS A 43 1.46 -6.97 0.64
CA HIS A 43 0.70 -6.58 1.83
C HIS A 43 -0.72 -6.08 1.49
N LYS A 44 -0.87 -5.29 0.42
CA LYS A 44 -2.16 -4.78 -0.03
C LYS A 44 -3.04 -5.84 -0.65
N GLN A 45 -2.48 -6.80 -1.38
CA GLN A 45 -3.21 -7.96 -1.90
C GLN A 45 -3.78 -8.78 -0.75
N LEU A 46 -2.99 -9.02 0.30
CA LEU A 46 -3.46 -9.75 1.48
C LEU A 46 -4.63 -9.01 2.16
N LEU A 47 -4.51 -7.69 2.35
CA LEU A 47 -5.59 -6.86 2.88
C LEU A 47 -6.82 -6.79 1.97
N ALA A 48 -6.63 -6.70 0.65
CA ALA A 48 -7.72 -6.67 -0.32
C ALA A 48 -8.47 -8.01 -0.39
N ASP A 49 -7.77 -9.12 -0.27
CA ASP A 49 -8.37 -10.45 -0.19
C ASP A 49 -9.14 -10.65 1.12
N ILE A 50 -8.61 -10.13 2.24
CA ILE A 50 -9.34 -10.12 3.52
C ILE A 50 -10.60 -9.26 3.40
N GLN A 51 -10.53 -8.05 2.81
CA GLN A 51 -11.70 -7.21 2.62
C GLN A 51 -12.76 -7.86 1.72
N ARG A 52 -12.34 -8.55 0.64
CA ARG A 52 -13.27 -9.30 -0.22
C ARG A 52 -13.95 -10.47 0.48
N ARG A 53 -13.26 -11.12 1.42
CA ARG A 53 -13.85 -12.19 2.26
C ARG A 53 -14.79 -11.60 3.30
N GLN A 54 -14.36 -10.53 3.99
CA GLN A 54 -15.17 -9.82 4.98
C GLN A 54 -16.47 -9.26 4.40
N ALA A 55 -16.44 -8.66 3.22
CA ALA A 55 -17.65 -8.14 2.57
C ALA A 55 -18.70 -9.24 2.27
N ARG A 56 -18.25 -10.47 2.03
CA ARG A 56 -19.13 -11.62 1.81
C ARG A 56 -19.67 -12.17 3.13
N GLU A 57 -18.81 -12.31 4.13
CA GLU A 57 -19.20 -12.80 5.45
C GLU A 57 -20.14 -11.83 6.19
N GLN A 58 -19.94 -10.52 6.02
CA GLN A 58 -20.83 -9.49 6.59
C GLN A 58 -22.25 -9.60 6.03
N ARG A 59 -22.41 -9.85 4.73
CA ARG A 59 -23.73 -10.05 4.12
C ARG A 59 -24.43 -11.30 4.63
N ILE A 60 -23.69 -12.39 4.82
CA ILE A 60 -24.23 -13.65 5.35
C ILE A 60 -24.61 -13.48 6.84
N ARG A 61 -23.79 -12.82 7.65
CA ARG A 61 -24.12 -12.51 9.05
C ARG A 61 -25.35 -11.62 9.18
N GLN A 62 -25.49 -10.60 8.34
CA GLN A 62 -26.68 -9.75 8.36
C GLN A 62 -27.94 -10.51 7.95
N ALA A 63 -27.85 -11.42 6.97
CA ALA A 63 -28.96 -12.29 6.61
C ALA A 63 -29.35 -13.27 7.73
N GLN A 64 -28.36 -13.85 8.43
CA GLN A 64 -28.59 -14.75 9.57
C GLN A 64 -29.22 -14.04 10.77
N LEU A 65 -28.75 -12.84 11.11
CA LEU A 65 -29.35 -12.05 12.20
C LEU A 65 -30.82 -11.70 11.92
N ASN A 66 -31.14 -11.36 10.67
CA ASN A 66 -32.53 -11.11 10.28
C ASN A 66 -33.37 -12.40 10.31
N GLN A 67 -32.84 -13.55 9.89
CA GLN A 67 -33.54 -14.84 10.01
C GLN A 67 -33.77 -15.24 11.47
N THR A 68 -32.77 -15.14 12.33
CA THR A 68 -32.91 -15.44 13.77
C THR A 68 -33.94 -14.54 14.44
N ASN A 69 -33.96 -13.24 14.14
CA ASN A 69 -35.00 -12.34 14.65
C ASN A 69 -36.39 -12.66 14.07
N SER A 70 -36.45 -13.12 12.82
CA SER A 70 -37.70 -13.56 12.20
C SER A 70 -38.26 -14.80 12.91
N ASP A 71 -37.43 -15.82 13.14
CA ASP A 71 -37.83 -17.05 13.84
C ASP A 71 -38.24 -16.78 15.30
N ILE A 72 -37.53 -15.91 16.01
CA ILE A 72 -37.90 -15.50 17.37
C ILE A 72 -39.24 -14.75 17.39
N SER A 73 -39.50 -13.87 16.41
CA SER A 73 -40.77 -13.14 16.30
C SER A 73 -41.96 -14.02 15.92
N LEU A 74 -41.71 -15.12 15.19
CA LEU A 74 -42.72 -16.11 14.85
C LEU A 74 -43.05 -17.01 16.05
N GLN A 75 -42.06 -17.26 16.91
CA GLN A 75 -42.24 -18.04 18.13
C GLN A 75 -42.88 -17.23 19.27
N GLU A 76 -42.63 -15.92 19.36
CA GLU A 76 -43.30 -15.02 20.32
C GLU A 76 -44.80 -14.88 20.04
N LYS A 77 -45.23 -15.02 18.78
CA LYS A 77 -46.62 -14.81 18.35
C LYS A 77 -47.52 -16.05 18.44
N GLN A 78 -47.00 -17.21 18.87
CA GLN A 78 -47.79 -18.40 19.16
C GLN A 78 -47.83 -18.69 20.67
N PRO A 79 -48.81 -18.13 21.41
CA PRO A 79 -49.27 -18.66 22.69
C PRO A 79 -50.18 -19.89 22.52
#